data_AF-A0A673Y3Z1-F1
#
_entry.id   AF-A0A673Y3Z1-F1
#
_cell.length_a   1.000
_cell.length_b   1.000
_cell.length_c   1.000
_cell.angle_alpha   90.00
_cell.angle_beta   90.00
_cell.angle_gamma   90.00
#
_symmetry.space_group_name_H-M   'P 1'
#
loop_
_entity.id
_entity.type
_entity.pdbx_description
1 polymer ?
#
loop_
_entity_poly.entity_id
_entity_poly.type
_entity_poly.pdbx_seq_one_letter_code
_entity_poly.pdbx_strand_id
1 'polypeptide(L)'
;WPFWVDTHVDPPLQRQCGKTMDILTSLHDQGIQIGVASRTGEVDAANQLLSLFNLNQYISFKEIYPWSKVPYFKKQTVDSSFSEITFFDAEHRNIKDVIRLGVQCVLVPKGVTMRLVVEEILQFSQGAK
;
A
#
# COMPACT_ATOMS: atom_id res chain seq x y z
N TRP A 1 3.66 -1.69 -9.19
CA TRP A 1 3.85 -0.35 -8.57
C TRP A 1 4.60 0.51 -9.56
N PRO A 2 3.94 1.44 -10.28
CA PRO A 2 4.58 2.12 -11.42
C PRO A 2 5.42 3.35 -11.05
N PHE A 3 5.49 3.77 -9.77
CA PHE A 3 6.14 5.04 -9.42
C PHE A 3 7.03 4.94 -8.18
N TRP A 4 8.33 5.07 -8.38
CA TRP A 4 9.29 5.39 -7.32
C TRP A 4 9.30 6.92 -7.18
N VAL A 5 8.85 7.46 -6.04
CA VAL A 5 9.00 8.88 -5.71
C VAL A 5 10.23 9.00 -4.83
N ASP A 6 11.39 8.91 -5.46
CA ASP A 6 12.65 9.34 -4.86
C ASP A 6 13.22 10.45 -5.75
N THR A 7 13.10 11.68 -5.25
CA THR A 7 13.77 12.94 -5.63
C THR A 7 13.87 13.40 -7.10
N HIS A 8 13.51 12.61 -8.11
CA HIS A 8 13.43 13.07 -9.51
C HIS A 8 12.21 12.49 -10.23
N VAL A 9 11.32 13.39 -10.65
CA VAL A 9 10.21 13.09 -11.55
C VAL A 9 10.62 13.52 -12.95
N ASP A 10 10.99 12.57 -13.82
CA ASP A 10 11.24 12.86 -15.23
C ASP A 10 9.93 12.80 -16.04
N PRO A 11 9.51 13.91 -16.69
CA PRO A 11 8.37 13.92 -17.59
C PRO A 11 8.70 13.26 -18.95
N PRO A 12 7.68 12.75 -19.69
CA PRO A 12 6.27 12.73 -19.35
C PRO A 12 5.91 11.55 -18.44
N LEU A 13 5.05 11.80 -17.44
CA LEU A 13 4.44 10.77 -16.61
C LEU A 13 3.61 9.83 -17.50
N GLN A 14 4.17 8.66 -17.83
CA GLN A 14 3.46 7.67 -18.63
C GLN A 14 2.47 6.87 -17.76
N ARG A 15 1.20 6.87 -18.16
CA ARG A 15 0.15 6.06 -17.51
C ARG A 15 0.34 4.58 -17.82
N GLN A 16 1.01 3.84 -16.94
CA GLN A 16 0.88 2.36 -16.86
C GLN A 16 -0.16 1.96 -15.80
N CYS A 17 -1.32 2.62 -15.78
CA CYS A 17 -2.28 2.50 -14.67
C CYS A 17 -3.24 1.30 -14.75
N GLY A 18 -3.34 0.59 -15.89
CA GLY A 18 -4.34 -0.47 -16.07
C GLY A 18 -4.26 -1.54 -14.98
N LYS A 19 -3.08 -2.16 -14.82
CA LYS A 19 -2.88 -3.27 -13.88
C LYS A 19 -3.05 -2.89 -12.40
N THR A 20 -2.83 -1.62 -12.03
CA THR A 20 -3.00 -1.16 -10.65
C THR A 20 -4.45 -0.85 -10.34
N MET A 21 -5.20 -0.27 -11.29
CA MET A 21 -6.63 -0.03 -11.12
C MET A 21 -7.42 -1.33 -11.00
N ASP A 22 -7.05 -2.36 -11.75
CA ASP A 22 -7.70 -3.68 -11.67
C ASP A 22 -7.56 -4.28 -10.26
N ILE A 23 -6.37 -4.16 -9.65
CA ILE A 23 -6.12 -4.60 -8.26
C ILE A 23 -7.02 -3.84 -7.30
N LEU A 24 -6.99 -2.51 -7.34
CA LEU A 24 -7.71 -1.68 -6.38
C LEU A 24 -9.23 -1.87 -6.50
N THR A 25 -9.74 -1.98 -7.73
CA THR A 25 -11.16 -2.24 -7.98
C THR A 25 -11.57 -3.60 -7.45
N SER A 26 -10.81 -4.66 -7.77
CA SER A 26 -11.09 -6.01 -7.28
C SER A 26 -11.10 -6.10 -5.75
N LEU A 27 -10.19 -5.41 -5.06
CA LEU A 27 -10.14 -5.38 -3.60
C LEU A 27 -11.33 -4.62 -3.01
N HIS A 28 -11.62 -3.45 -3.59
CA HIS A 28 -12.73 -2.61 -3.15
C HIS A 28 -14.09 -3.30 -3.33
N ASP A 29 -14.31 -3.97 -4.46
CA ASP A 29 -15.56 -4.72 -4.73
C ASP A 29 -15.75 -5.91 -3.79
N GLN A 30 -14.66 -6.45 -3.24
CA GLN A 30 -14.68 -7.49 -2.20
C GLN A 30 -14.87 -6.92 -0.79
N GLY A 31 -15.02 -5.60 -0.64
CA GLY A 31 -15.17 -4.92 0.65
C GLY A 31 -13.88 -4.85 1.47
N ILE A 32 -12.72 -5.12 0.86
CA ILE A 32 -11.43 -5.04 1.55
C ILE A 32 -11.01 -3.57 1.61
N GLN A 33 -10.77 -3.08 2.83
CA GLN A 33 -10.29 -1.71 3.05
C GLN A 33 -8.85 -1.54 2.57
N ILE A 34 -8.58 -0.45 1.86
CA ILE A 34 -7.27 -0.18 1.27
C ILE A 34 -6.63 1.02 1.97
N GLY A 35 -5.41 0.82 2.46
CA GLY A 35 -4.58 1.84 3.08
C GLY A 35 -3.38 2.24 2.23
N VAL A 36 -3.00 3.51 2.28
CA VAL A 36 -1.73 4.02 1.70
C VAL A 36 -0.84 4.54 2.82
N ALA A 37 0.38 4.03 2.88
CA ALA A 37 1.42 4.48 3.80
C ALA A 37 2.69 4.84 3.03
N SER A 38 3.11 6.11 3.02
CA SER A 38 4.28 6.60 2.28
C SER A 38 5.19 7.45 3.15
N ARG A 39 6.50 7.35 2.90
CA ARG A 39 7.57 8.09 3.59
C ARG A 39 8.12 9.27 2.80
N THR A 40 7.42 9.72 1.76
CA THR A 40 7.89 10.86 0.97
C THR A 40 7.79 12.17 1.75
N GLY A 41 8.77 13.05 1.54
CA GLY A 41 8.70 14.46 1.98
C GLY A 41 7.78 15.30 1.08
N GLU A 42 7.53 14.84 -0.15
CA GLU A 42 6.69 15.50 -1.15
C GLU A 42 5.21 15.11 -0.96
N VAL A 43 4.65 15.49 0.19
CA VAL A 43 3.28 15.13 0.59
C VAL A 43 2.25 15.65 -0.41
N ASP A 44 2.40 16.90 -0.86
CA ASP A 44 1.45 17.52 -1.80
C ASP A 44 1.49 16.86 -3.17
N ALA A 45 2.68 16.58 -3.70
CA ALA A 45 2.84 15.89 -4.98
C ALA A 45 2.23 14.49 -4.93
N ALA A 46 2.45 13.74 -3.85
CA ALA A 46 1.85 12.42 -3.68
C ALA A 46 0.32 12.48 -3.64
N ASN A 47 -0.26 13.45 -2.92
CA ASN A 47 -1.70 13.65 -2.88
C ASN A 47 -2.28 14.08 -4.24
N GLN A 48 -1.58 14.94 -4.97
CA GLN A 48 -1.97 15.33 -6.33
C GLN A 48 -1.98 14.13 -7.26
N LEU A 49 -0.97 13.25 -7.20
CA LEU A 49 -0.94 12.02 -8.01
C LEU A 49 -2.12 11.09 -7.69
N LEU A 50 -2.46 10.90 -6.41
CA LEU A 50 -3.64 10.11 -6.02
C LEU A 50 -4.94 10.69 -6.60
N SER A 51 -5.06 12.02 -6.62
CA SER A 51 -6.22 12.72 -7.20
C SER A 51 -6.28 12.61 -8.72
N LEU A 52 -5.17 12.89 -9.40
CA LEU A 52 -5.06 12.85 -10.86
C LEU A 52 -5.38 11.47 -11.44
N PHE A 53 -5.02 10.41 -10.72
CA PHE A 53 -5.33 9.03 -11.12
C PHE A 53 -6.65 8.50 -10.55
N ASN A 54 -7.44 9.35 -9.89
CA ASN A 54 -8.71 8.99 -9.27
C ASN A 54 -8.59 7.77 -8.32
N LEU A 55 -7.50 7.69 -7.57
CA LEU A 55 -7.23 6.59 -6.63
C LEU A 55 -7.87 6.82 -5.27
N ASN A 56 -8.18 8.08 -4.93
CA ASN A 56 -8.77 8.44 -3.64
C ASN A 56 -10.09 7.70 -3.36
N GLN A 57 -10.86 7.34 -4.40
CA GLN A 57 -12.12 6.62 -4.26
C GLN A 57 -11.96 5.20 -3.67
N TYR A 58 -10.78 4.60 -3.79
CA TYR A 58 -10.50 3.25 -3.27
C TYR A 58 -9.85 3.29 -1.88
N ILE A 59 -9.28 4.42 -1.48
CA ILE A 59 -8.39 4.51 -0.32
C ILE A 59 -9.21 4.91 0.91
N SER A 60 -9.35 3.98 1.85
CA SER A 60 -10.02 4.20 3.13
C SER A 60 -9.13 4.95 4.12
N PHE A 61 -7.82 4.70 4.08
CA PHE A 61 -6.85 5.26 5.02
C PHE A 61 -5.60 5.76 4.30
N LYS A 62 -5.12 6.94 4.66
CA LYS A 62 -3.98 7.57 3.99
C LYS A 62 -3.06 8.22 5.01
N GLU A 63 -1.81 7.80 5.03
CA GLU A 63 -0.74 8.41 5.80
C GLU A 63 0.50 8.61 4.91
N ILE A 64 0.84 9.88 4.67
CA ILE A 64 1.95 10.29 3.82
C ILE A 64 2.78 11.31 4.61
N TYR A 65 3.91 10.87 5.16
CA TYR A 65 4.81 11.73 5.94
C TYR A 65 6.23 11.12 6.00
N PRO A 66 7.29 11.92 6.13
CA PRO A 66 8.68 11.46 5.95
C PRO A 66 9.26 10.52 7.03
N TRP A 67 8.46 10.14 8.03
CA TRP A 67 8.91 9.42 9.23
C TRP A 67 8.61 7.92 9.19
N SER A 68 8.83 7.19 10.29
CA SER A 68 8.55 5.75 10.38
C SER A 68 7.06 5.46 10.18
N LYS A 69 6.71 4.35 9.52
CA LYS A 69 5.31 3.89 9.34
C LYS A 69 4.69 3.27 10.60
N VAL A 70 5.49 2.99 11.63
CA VAL A 70 5.03 2.33 12.87
C VAL A 70 3.88 3.06 13.57
N PRO A 71 3.92 4.40 13.75
CA PRO A 71 2.81 5.14 14.35
C PRO A 71 1.50 5.02 13.56
N TYR A 72 1.55 4.96 12.22
CA TYR A 72 0.37 4.70 11.40
C TYR A 72 -0.25 3.35 11.72
N PHE A 73 0.54 2.28 11.67
CA PHE A 73 0.03 0.93 11.94
C PHE A 73 -0.60 0.84 13.33
N LYS A 74 0.01 1.46 14.36
CA LYS A 74 -0.57 1.51 15.70
C LYS A 74 -1.90 2.28 15.79
N LYS A 75 -2.08 3.31 14.96
CA LYS A 75 -3.34 4.07 14.87
C LYS A 75 -4.41 3.29 14.13
N GLN A 76 -4.03 2.54 13.09
CA GLN A 76 -4.95 1.77 12.25
C GLN A 76 -5.51 0.54 12.98
N THR A 77 -4.76 -0.04 13.92
CA THR A 77 -5.17 -1.21 14.69
C THR A 77 -6.07 -0.91 15.88
N VAL A 78 -6.51 0.33 16.05
CA VAL A 78 -7.56 0.65 17.02
C VAL A 78 -8.88 -0.02 16.59
N ASP A 79 -9.09 -0.22 15.28
CA ASP A 79 -10.32 -0.80 14.72
C ASP A 79 -10.14 -2.20 14.10
N SER A 80 -8.93 -2.76 14.06
CA SER A 80 -8.64 -4.09 13.50
C SER A 80 -7.42 -4.74 14.15
N SER A 81 -7.37 -6.07 14.20
CA SER A 81 -6.17 -6.75 14.72
C SER A 81 -4.99 -6.55 13.75
N PHE A 82 -3.76 -6.42 14.25
CA PHE A 82 -2.56 -6.43 13.38
C PHE A 82 -2.50 -7.67 12.49
N SER A 83 -3.06 -8.77 12.98
CA SER A 83 -3.21 -10.05 12.28
C SER A 83 -4.14 -9.98 11.07
N GLU A 84 -4.91 -8.91 10.89
CA GLU A 84 -5.88 -8.73 9.80
C GLU A 84 -5.36 -7.84 8.68
N ILE A 85 -4.10 -7.42 8.77
CA ILE A 85 -3.49 -6.48 7.84
C ILE A 85 -2.41 -7.17 7.03
N THR A 86 -2.51 -7.06 5.70
CA THR A 86 -1.42 -7.40 4.77
C THR A 86 -0.78 -6.12 4.24
N PHE A 87 0.54 -6.00 4.42
CA PHE A 87 1.32 -4.83 4.04
C PHE A 87 2.32 -5.14 2.93
N PHE A 88 2.21 -4.41 1.81
CA PHE A 88 3.13 -4.51 0.68
C PHE A 88 4.07 -3.30 0.63
N ASP A 89 5.38 -3.55 0.59
CA ASP A 89 6.38 -2.48 0.45
C ASP A 89 7.60 -2.95 -0.34
N ALA A 90 8.20 -2.07 -1.14
CA ALA A 90 9.45 -2.35 -1.85
C ALA A 90 10.69 -2.15 -0.97
N GLU A 91 10.56 -1.38 0.12
CA GLU A 91 11.66 -1.03 1.02
C GLU A 91 11.75 -2.01 2.19
N HIS A 92 12.81 -2.83 2.19
CA HIS A 92 13.07 -3.85 3.22
C HIS A 92 13.10 -3.30 4.65
N ARG A 93 13.51 -2.04 4.82
CA ARG A 93 13.51 -1.39 6.14
C ARG A 93 12.10 -1.24 6.69
N ASN A 94 11.14 -0.82 5.86
CA ASN A 94 9.74 -0.68 6.27
C ASN A 94 9.14 -2.05 6.62
N ILE A 95 9.46 -3.09 5.84
CA ILE A 95 9.05 -4.48 6.13
C ILE A 95 9.56 -4.92 7.52
N LYS A 96 10.85 -4.72 7.81
CA LYS A 96 11.45 -5.06 9.11
C LYS A 96 10.84 -4.31 10.29
N ASP A 97 10.46 -3.05 10.10
CA ASP A 97 9.85 -2.23 11.15
C ASP A 97 8.41 -2.68 11.44
N VAL A 98 7.64 -2.99 10.39
CA VAL A 98 6.21 -3.32 10.48
C VAL A 98 5.95 -4.77 10.88
N ILE A 99 6.77 -5.74 10.44
CA ILE A 99 6.59 -7.16 10.78
C ILE A 99 6.63 -7.41 12.30
N ARG A 100 7.34 -6.56 13.05
CA ARG A 100 7.42 -6.61 14.53
C ARG A 100 6.11 -6.29 15.21
N LEU A 101 5.16 -5.69 14.49
CA LEU A 101 3.82 -5.38 14.98
C LEU A 101 2.85 -6.56 14.81
N GLY A 102 3.27 -7.66 14.18
CA GLY A 102 2.40 -8.81 13.90
C GLY A 102 1.60 -8.69 12.59
N VAL A 103 1.93 -7.71 11.76
CA VAL A 103 1.34 -7.50 10.42
C VAL A 103 2.00 -8.45 9.42
N GLN A 104 1.19 -9.08 8.55
CA GLN A 104 1.72 -9.86 7.42
C GLN A 104 2.38 -8.90 6.42
N CYS A 105 3.69 -9.05 6.20
CA CYS A 105 4.45 -8.13 5.36
C CYS A 105 5.01 -8.84 4.13
N VAL A 106 4.82 -8.24 2.96
CA VAL A 106 5.23 -8.79 1.65
C VAL A 106 6.19 -7.81 0.98
N LEU A 107 7.43 -8.24 0.80
CA LEU A 107 8.46 -7.44 0.12
C LEU A 107 8.24 -7.49 -1.40
N VAL A 108 8.01 -6.34 -2.02
CA VAL A 108 7.67 -6.20 -3.45
C VAL A 108 8.67 -5.30 -4.20
N PRO A 109 9.92 -5.75 -4.41
CA PRO A 109 10.97 -4.90 -5.01
C PRO A 109 10.67 -4.52 -6.45
N LYS A 110 9.82 -5.29 -7.15
CA LYS A 110 9.33 -5.02 -8.52
C LYS A 110 7.88 -4.50 -8.54
N GLY A 111 7.36 -4.13 -7.38
CA GLY A 111 6.00 -3.69 -7.17
C GLY A 111 4.96 -4.81 -7.13
N VAL A 112 3.74 -4.42 -6.79
CA VAL A 112 2.59 -5.32 -6.61
C VAL A 112 1.99 -5.76 -7.96
N THR A 113 1.58 -7.03 -8.04
CA THR A 113 0.86 -7.63 -9.18
C THR A 113 -0.43 -8.31 -8.71
N MET A 114 -1.44 -8.43 -9.58
CA MET A 114 -2.70 -9.15 -9.28
C MET A 114 -2.43 -10.57 -8.74
N ARG A 115 -1.54 -11.32 -9.38
CA ARG A 115 -1.23 -12.70 -8.99
C ARG A 115 -0.74 -12.77 -7.55
N LEU A 116 0.19 -11.90 -7.19
CA LEU A 116 0.72 -11.80 -5.83
C LEU A 116 -0.39 -11.45 -4.83
N VAL A 117 -1.24 -10.47 -5.14
CA VAL A 117 -2.33 -10.06 -4.25
C VAL A 117 -3.30 -11.21 -4.01
N VAL A 118 -3.68 -11.95 -5.06
CA VAL A 118 -4.57 -13.11 -4.94
C VAL A 118 -3.91 -14.23 -4.13
N GLU A 119 -2.64 -14.54 -4.39
CA GLU A 119 -1.88 -15.54 -3.63
C GLU A 119 -1.83 -15.20 -2.13
N GLU A 120 -1.55 -13.94 -1.78
CA GLU A 120 -1.45 -13.48 -0.39
C GLU A 120 -2.82 -13.48 0.32
N ILE A 121 -3.90 -13.05 -0.35
CA ILE A 121 -5.26 -13.10 0.22
C ILE A 121 -5.70 -14.54 0.47
N LEU A 122 -5.38 -15.45 -0.46
CA LEU A 122 -5.67 -16.87 -0.28
C LEU A 122 -4.89 -17.45 0.91
N GLN A 123 -3.60 -17.16 1.03
CA GLN A 123 -2.79 -17.58 2.17
C GLN A 123 -3.32 -17.00 3.49
N PHE A 124 -3.71 -15.72 3.48
CA PHE A 124 -4.33 -15.04 4.60
C PHE A 124 -5.60 -15.78 5.08
N SER A 125 -6.49 -16.14 4.15
CA SER A 125 -7.73 -16.89 4.45
C SER A 125 -7.50 -18.30 4.99
N GLN A 126 -6.36 -18.94 4.64
CA GLN A 126 -6.01 -20.30 5.06
C GLN A 126 -5.19 -20.32 6.36
N GLY A 127 -4.49 -19.21 6.66
CA GLY A 127 -3.65 -19.02 7.83
C GLY A 127 -4.38 -18.48 9.06
N ALA A 128 -5.62 -18.00 8.92
CA ALA A 128 -6.51 -17.65 10.02
C ALA A 128 -6.95 -18.92 10.78
N LYS A 129 -6.12 -19.35 11.74
CA LYS A 129 -6.45 -20.34 12.76
C LYS A 129 -6.49 -19.69 14.13
#